data_AF-A0A8I2IQE9-F1
#
_entry.id   AF-A0A8I2IQE9-F1
#
_cell.length_a   1.000
_cell.length_b   1.000
_cell.length_c   1.000
_cell.angle_alpha   90.00
_cell.angle_beta   90.00
_cell.angle_gamma   90.00
#
_symmetry.space_group_name_H-M   'P 1'
#
loop_
_entity.id
_entity.type
_entity.pdbx_description
1 polymer ?
#
loop_
_entity_poly.entity_id
_entity_poly.type
_entity_poly.pdbx_seq_one_letter_code
_entity_poly.pdbx_strand_id
1 'polypeptide(L)'
;MKTIFYAVCISSALLLGCDDATSPPAKTVSQDILRVQGLIYDYDRSVTLGGVLNHRKDCVSPTWETLTDEQERPLVVYKCQLAEGALQTAINHDLNNWYQTAIDGMTKLIPRFANAETPKTDSTLEEQRLTQVLQVITTLSQHDWSLLRDNVDQPYAMTTPIAFNAGYTPSEEAERQLKAWNALTETLNDHAPVVGLYLLPWLNQTENVEATLRKEVSELQQHNANVLTQFKHQQNEGIQITEQYITDLKRAQQNAQDWSITQVFIWSLVNPEKPVLTHVLYNLEDKQGREDFTAMMEKTLGRSARTNAVAWAYQGKLETPQIINGIAKALFYYQTQSFQKPDIARYQY
;
A
#
# COMPACT_ATOMS: atom_id res chain seq x y z
N MET A 1 31.69 -5.35 -1.60
CA MET A 1 31.04 -6.38 -2.44
C MET A 1 31.13 -5.90 -3.87
N LYS A 2 31.78 -6.68 -4.74
CA LYS A 2 32.09 -6.27 -6.12
C LYS A 2 30.91 -6.61 -7.03
N THR A 3 30.35 -5.59 -7.64
CA THR A 3 29.32 -5.63 -8.69
C THR A 3 29.96 -6.09 -10.00
N ILE A 4 29.38 -7.09 -10.67
CA ILE A 4 29.82 -7.54 -12.00
C ILE A 4 28.85 -6.95 -13.03
N PHE A 5 29.38 -6.09 -13.90
CA PHE A 5 28.70 -5.54 -15.07
C PHE A 5 28.95 -6.47 -16.26
N TYR A 6 27.91 -6.97 -16.92
CA TYR A 6 28.02 -7.61 -18.23
C TYR A 6 27.86 -6.54 -19.31
N ALA A 7 28.98 -6.02 -19.81
CA ALA A 7 29.04 -5.24 -21.04
C ALA A 7 29.47 -6.17 -22.18
N VAL A 8 28.53 -6.55 -23.04
CA VAL A 8 28.82 -7.26 -24.30
C VAL A 8 28.94 -6.22 -25.41
N CYS A 9 30.18 -5.84 -25.73
CA CYS A 9 30.47 -5.02 -26.91
C CYS A 9 30.45 -5.88 -28.17
N ILE A 10 29.46 -5.66 -29.03
CA ILE A 10 29.44 -6.16 -30.41
C ILE A 10 29.82 -5.00 -31.33
N SER A 11 30.99 -5.08 -31.97
CA SER A 11 31.19 -4.49 -33.31
C SER A 11 32.56 -4.81 -33.92
N SER A 12 32.54 -5.72 -34.89
CA SER A 12 32.99 -5.55 -36.28
C SER A 12 34.42 -5.05 -36.59
N ALA A 13 35.25 -5.96 -37.14
CA ALA A 13 36.14 -5.65 -38.27
C ALA A 13 36.57 -6.95 -39.00
N LEU A 14 35.89 -7.27 -40.11
CA LEU A 14 36.43 -8.10 -41.18
C LEU A 14 36.35 -7.26 -42.46
N LEU A 15 37.50 -6.98 -43.07
CA LEU A 15 37.61 -6.47 -44.43
C LEU A 15 38.49 -7.43 -45.25
N LEU A 16 37.85 -7.93 -46.31
CA LEU A 16 38.35 -8.22 -47.66
C LEU A 16 39.35 -9.36 -47.89
N GLY A 17 38.83 -10.41 -48.52
CA GLY A 17 39.51 -11.27 -49.49
C GLY A 17 38.46 -11.87 -50.44
N CYS A 18 38.56 -11.54 -51.74
CA CYS A 18 37.71 -12.06 -52.82
C CYS A 18 38.01 -13.54 -53.11
N ASP A 19 36.98 -14.36 -53.36
CA ASP A 19 36.66 -14.92 -54.69
C ASP A 19 35.65 -16.08 -54.58
N ASP A 20 34.71 -16.02 -55.53
CA ASP A 20 33.84 -17.06 -56.09
C ASP A 20 32.97 -18.00 -55.23
N ALA A 21 31.70 -17.98 -55.63
CA ALA A 21 30.67 -18.99 -55.45
C ALA A 21 30.42 -19.49 -54.03
N THR A 22 29.35 -19.00 -53.40
CA THR A 22 28.40 -19.88 -52.70
C THR A 22 27.15 -19.10 -52.32
N SER A 23 25.99 -19.72 -52.55
CA SER A 23 24.76 -19.36 -51.83
C SER A 23 25.09 -19.18 -50.34
N PRO A 24 24.46 -18.25 -49.60
CA PRO A 24 24.70 -18.14 -48.17
C PRO A 24 24.52 -19.54 -47.57
N PRO A 25 25.50 -20.08 -46.82
CA PRO A 25 25.38 -21.43 -46.29
C PRO A 25 24.11 -21.44 -45.45
N ALA A 26 23.18 -22.34 -45.80
CA ALA A 26 22.04 -22.64 -44.96
C ALA A 26 22.60 -22.91 -43.57
N LYS A 27 22.22 -22.10 -42.57
CA LYS A 27 22.67 -22.28 -41.18
C LYS A 27 22.46 -23.75 -40.82
N THR A 28 23.55 -24.51 -40.71
CA THR A 28 23.50 -25.92 -40.35
C THR A 28 22.92 -25.97 -38.94
N VAL A 29 21.67 -26.39 -38.81
CA VAL A 29 21.01 -26.52 -37.51
C VAL A 29 21.79 -27.58 -36.72
N SER A 30 22.27 -27.24 -35.53
CA SER A 30 23.04 -28.16 -34.69
C SER A 30 22.27 -29.47 -34.44
N GLN A 31 22.98 -30.61 -34.47
CA GLN A 31 22.38 -31.92 -34.14
C GLN A 31 21.74 -31.92 -32.75
N ASP A 32 22.27 -31.14 -31.82
CA ASP A 32 21.72 -30.96 -30.48
C ASP A 32 20.33 -30.30 -30.47
N ILE A 33 20.13 -29.29 -31.32
CA ILE A 33 18.83 -28.62 -31.47
C ILE A 33 17.82 -29.61 -32.06
N LEU A 34 18.20 -30.33 -33.14
CA LEU A 34 17.33 -31.33 -33.76
C LEU A 34 16.91 -32.42 -32.78
N ARG A 35 17.84 -32.82 -31.90
CA ARG A 35 17.57 -33.82 -30.86
C ARG A 35 16.55 -33.36 -29.83
N VAL A 36 16.64 -32.12 -29.34
CA VAL A 36 15.63 -31.56 -28.41
C VAL A 36 14.29 -31.35 -29.12
N GLN A 37 14.30 -30.84 -30.35
CA GLN A 37 13.10 -30.68 -31.16
C GLN A 37 12.41 -32.02 -31.42
N GLY A 38 13.16 -33.11 -31.57
CA GLY A 38 12.65 -34.46 -31.83
C GLY A 38 12.07 -35.18 -30.60
N LEU A 39 12.20 -34.63 -29.39
CA LEU A 39 11.61 -35.25 -28.19
C LEU A 39 10.09 -35.33 -28.32
N ILE A 40 9.54 -36.50 -27.98
CA ILE A 40 8.09 -36.71 -27.90
C ILE A 40 7.57 -35.91 -26.71
N TYR A 41 6.50 -35.15 -26.92
CA TYR A 41 5.89 -34.38 -25.85
C TYR A 41 5.16 -35.30 -24.86
N ASP A 42 5.47 -35.16 -23.56
CA ASP A 42 5.05 -36.12 -22.53
C ASP A 42 3.53 -36.31 -22.42
N TYR A 43 2.74 -35.26 -22.72
CA TYR A 43 1.28 -35.28 -22.60
C TYR A 43 0.55 -35.61 -23.92
N ASP A 44 1.23 -35.56 -25.06
CA ASP A 44 0.68 -35.95 -26.36
C ASP A 44 1.77 -36.61 -27.20
N ARG A 45 1.71 -37.94 -27.28
CA ARG A 45 2.71 -38.75 -27.98
C ARG A 45 2.67 -38.62 -29.50
N SER A 46 1.68 -37.91 -30.05
CA SER A 46 1.57 -37.68 -31.50
C SER A 46 2.40 -36.50 -31.99
N VAL A 47 2.91 -35.66 -31.08
CA VAL A 47 3.66 -34.44 -31.40
C VAL A 47 5.05 -34.43 -30.79
N THR A 48 5.98 -33.75 -31.46
CA THR A 48 7.32 -33.49 -30.95
C THR A 48 7.39 -32.11 -30.29
N LEU A 49 8.37 -31.88 -29.41
CA LEU A 49 8.61 -30.56 -28.81
C LEU A 49 8.84 -29.48 -29.87
N GLY A 50 9.53 -29.80 -30.95
CA GLY A 50 9.69 -28.90 -32.10
C GLY A 50 8.35 -28.54 -32.73
N GLY A 51 7.46 -29.53 -32.90
CA GLY A 51 6.10 -29.29 -33.38
C GLY A 51 5.28 -28.39 -32.44
N VAL A 52 5.38 -28.62 -31.13
CA VAL A 52 4.70 -27.80 -30.11
C VAL A 52 5.21 -26.36 -30.11
N LEU A 53 6.53 -26.16 -30.14
CA LEU A 53 7.14 -24.84 -29.90
C LEU A 53 7.31 -24.00 -31.17
N ASN A 54 7.52 -24.60 -32.34
CA ASN A 54 7.75 -23.85 -33.59
C ASN A 54 6.45 -23.34 -34.23
N HIS A 55 5.29 -23.90 -33.87
CA HIS A 55 3.98 -23.56 -34.47
C HIS A 55 3.04 -22.84 -33.51
N ARG A 56 3.62 -22.22 -32.48
CA ARG A 56 2.93 -21.41 -31.50
C ARG A 56 2.36 -20.15 -32.12
N LYS A 57 1.06 -19.92 -31.96
CA LYS A 57 0.39 -18.69 -32.43
C LYS A 57 0.81 -17.47 -31.63
N ASP A 58 1.12 -17.68 -30.35
CA ASP A 58 1.56 -16.64 -29.43
C ASP A 58 3.06 -16.32 -29.57
N CYS A 59 3.75 -16.80 -30.60
CA CYS A 59 5.18 -16.62 -30.81
C CYS A 59 5.48 -15.88 -32.11
N VAL A 60 6.10 -14.70 -32.05
CA VAL A 60 6.48 -13.95 -33.27
C VAL A 60 7.79 -14.47 -33.86
N SER A 61 8.75 -14.78 -32.99
CA SER A 61 10.12 -15.07 -33.39
C SER A 61 10.66 -16.25 -32.56
N PRO A 62 10.38 -17.50 -32.99
CA PRO A 62 10.97 -18.67 -32.37
C PRO A 62 12.42 -18.78 -32.79
N THR A 63 13.32 -18.89 -31.81
CA THR A 63 14.75 -19.11 -32.07
C THR A 63 15.26 -20.28 -31.24
N TRP A 64 16.17 -21.05 -31.84
CA TRP A 64 16.88 -22.14 -31.18
C TRP A 64 18.37 -21.86 -31.28
N GLU A 65 19.07 -22.02 -30.17
CA GLU A 65 20.53 -21.87 -30.09
C GLU A 65 21.12 -22.91 -29.16
N THR A 66 22.39 -23.22 -29.36
CA THR A 66 23.18 -24.03 -28.43
C THR A 66 24.08 -23.13 -27.62
N LEU A 67 24.14 -23.36 -26.30
CA LEU A 67 25.03 -22.67 -25.39
C LEU A 67 25.80 -23.70 -24.55
N THR A 68 26.88 -23.27 -23.91
CA THR A 68 27.54 -24.01 -22.84
C THR A 68 27.41 -23.21 -21.55
N ASP A 69 27.11 -23.88 -20.45
CA ASP A 69 27.15 -23.21 -19.15
C ASP A 69 28.58 -23.05 -18.62
N GLU A 70 28.72 -22.44 -17.44
CA GLU A 70 30.01 -22.22 -16.77
C GLU A 70 30.80 -23.51 -16.48
N GLN A 71 30.14 -24.67 -16.53
CA GLN A 71 30.73 -25.98 -16.31
C GLN A 71 30.95 -26.72 -17.63
N GLU A 72 30.94 -25.99 -18.75
CA GLU A 72 31.08 -26.49 -20.12
C GLU A 72 30.01 -27.50 -20.52
N ARG A 73 28.87 -27.53 -19.83
CA ARG A 73 27.81 -28.50 -20.13
C ARG A 73 26.99 -28.00 -21.31
N PRO A 74 26.71 -28.84 -22.31
CA PRO A 74 25.93 -28.44 -23.48
C PRO A 74 24.47 -28.20 -23.10
N LEU A 75 23.97 -27.06 -23.56
CA LEU A 75 22.59 -26.60 -23.38
C LEU A 75 21.97 -26.31 -24.75
N VAL A 76 20.67 -26.57 -24.84
CA VAL A 76 19.82 -26.07 -25.94
C VAL A 76 18.85 -25.07 -25.37
N VAL A 77 18.79 -23.91 -26.00
CA VAL A 77 17.92 -22.82 -25.60
C VAL A 77 16.92 -22.54 -26.71
N TYR A 78 15.65 -22.53 -26.34
CA TYR A 78 14.57 -22.01 -27.17
C TYR A 78 14.11 -20.68 -26.60
N LYS A 79 14.02 -19.65 -27.46
CA LYS A 79 13.46 -18.35 -27.10
C LYS A 79 12.27 -18.06 -27.99
N CYS A 80 11.25 -17.48 -27.38
CA CYS A 80 10.04 -17.06 -28.05
C CYS A 80 9.68 -15.66 -27.58
N GLN A 81 9.73 -14.69 -28.49
CA GLN A 81 9.11 -13.39 -28.25
C GLN A 81 7.60 -13.57 -28.32
N LEU A 82 6.92 -13.32 -27.19
CA LEU A 82 5.47 -13.44 -27.10
C LEU A 82 4.80 -12.44 -28.04
N ALA A 83 3.68 -12.87 -28.63
CA ALA A 83 3.05 -12.26 -29.80
C ALA A 83 2.87 -10.73 -29.72
N GLU A 84 3.45 -10.04 -30.69
CA GLU A 84 3.02 -8.71 -31.13
C GLU A 84 1.64 -8.81 -31.80
N GLY A 85 0.82 -7.76 -31.72
CA GLY A 85 -0.51 -7.74 -32.33
C GLY A 85 -1.64 -8.08 -31.34
N ALA A 86 -2.45 -9.12 -31.62
CA ALA A 86 -3.71 -9.36 -30.90
C ALA A 86 -3.51 -9.68 -29.41
N LEU A 87 -2.50 -10.49 -29.06
CA LEU A 87 -2.20 -10.83 -27.67
C LEU A 87 -1.68 -9.60 -26.89
N GLN A 88 -0.72 -8.87 -27.46
CA GLN A 88 -0.20 -7.63 -26.87
C GLN A 88 -1.32 -6.59 -26.70
N THR A 89 -2.24 -6.48 -27.66
CA THR A 89 -3.40 -5.58 -27.58
C THR A 89 -4.31 -5.95 -26.41
N ALA A 90 -4.61 -7.23 -26.22
CA ALA A 90 -5.43 -7.71 -25.10
C ALA A 90 -4.73 -7.49 -23.75
N ILE A 91 -3.42 -7.75 -23.66
CA ILE A 91 -2.63 -7.48 -22.45
C ILE A 91 -2.60 -5.97 -22.15
N ASN A 92 -2.41 -5.13 -23.17
CA ASN A 92 -2.41 -3.67 -23.02
C ASN A 92 -3.78 -3.13 -22.58
N HIS A 93 -4.87 -3.72 -23.07
CA HIS A 93 -6.22 -3.38 -22.59
C HIS A 93 -6.34 -3.65 -21.08
N ASP A 94 -5.99 -4.85 -20.64
CA ASP A 94 -6.06 -5.23 -19.23
C ASP A 94 -5.07 -4.42 -18.36
N LEU A 95 -3.88 -4.10 -18.88
CA LEU A 95 -2.89 -3.27 -18.21
C LEU A 95 -3.43 -1.86 -17.98
N ASN A 96 -4.07 -1.26 -18.99
CA ASN A 96 -4.75 0.02 -18.84
C ASN A 96 -5.87 -0.05 -17.79
N ASN A 97 -6.64 -1.13 -17.76
CA ASN A 97 -7.69 -1.32 -16.74
C ASN A 97 -7.11 -1.38 -15.32
N TRP A 98 -5.93 -2.02 -15.13
CA TRP A 98 -5.22 -2.00 -13.84
C TRP A 98 -4.81 -0.57 -13.43
N TYR A 99 -4.24 0.21 -14.34
CA TYR A 99 -3.90 1.61 -14.07
C TYR A 99 -5.13 2.45 -13.73
N GLN A 100 -6.20 2.37 -14.52
CA GLN A 100 -7.44 3.14 -14.28
C GLN A 100 -8.05 2.77 -12.93
N THR A 101 -8.15 1.47 -12.63
CA THR A 101 -8.69 1.01 -11.33
C THR A 101 -7.87 1.54 -10.15
N ALA A 102 -6.53 1.54 -10.27
CA ALA A 102 -5.65 2.08 -9.23
C ALA A 102 -5.80 3.60 -9.08
N ILE A 103 -5.82 4.35 -10.20
CA ILE A 103 -6.00 5.80 -10.21
C ILE A 103 -7.36 6.18 -9.61
N ASP A 104 -8.44 5.53 -10.02
CA ASP A 104 -9.79 5.76 -9.50
C ASP A 104 -9.89 5.44 -8.01
N GLY A 105 -9.31 4.32 -7.59
CA GLY A 105 -9.24 3.90 -6.20
C GLY A 105 -8.56 4.95 -5.32
N MET A 106 -7.41 5.45 -5.76
CA MET A 106 -6.63 6.48 -5.04
C MET A 106 -7.32 7.85 -5.08
N THR A 107 -7.93 8.22 -6.20
CA THR A 107 -8.68 9.48 -6.33
C THR A 107 -9.82 9.55 -5.31
N LYS A 108 -10.48 8.42 -5.04
CA LYS A 108 -11.53 8.31 -4.01
C LYS A 108 -11.01 8.45 -2.58
N LEU A 109 -9.70 8.32 -2.32
CA LEU A 109 -9.13 8.48 -0.98
C LEU A 109 -8.91 9.95 -0.60
N ILE A 110 -8.60 10.82 -1.56
CA ILE A 110 -8.40 12.27 -1.32
C ILE A 110 -9.58 12.89 -0.53
N PRO A 111 -10.85 12.75 -0.96
CA PRO A 111 -11.96 13.31 -0.19
C PRO A 111 -12.17 12.61 1.16
N ARG A 112 -11.70 11.37 1.35
CA ARG A 112 -11.77 10.70 2.66
C ARG A 112 -10.77 11.31 3.64
N PHE A 113 -9.56 11.65 3.19
CA PHE A 113 -8.59 12.36 4.02
C PHE A 113 -9.04 13.79 4.31
N ALA A 114 -9.53 14.51 3.30
CA ALA A 114 -9.97 15.90 3.45
C ALA A 114 -11.18 16.05 4.40
N ASN A 115 -12.06 15.05 4.45
CA ASN A 115 -13.27 15.08 5.27
C ASN A 115 -13.19 14.18 6.52
N ALA A 116 -11.99 13.69 6.88
CA ALA A 116 -11.87 12.88 8.09
C ALA A 116 -12.22 13.71 9.34
N GLU A 117 -13.00 13.12 10.24
CA GLU A 117 -13.39 13.77 11.49
C GLU A 117 -12.16 13.98 12.38
N THR A 118 -12.13 15.12 13.05
CA THR A 118 -11.08 15.40 14.03
C THR A 118 -11.14 14.38 15.16
N PRO A 119 -9.99 13.89 15.67
CA PRO A 119 -9.98 12.94 16.77
C PRO A 119 -10.67 13.53 17.99
N LYS A 120 -11.66 12.82 18.53
CA LYS A 120 -12.21 13.13 19.86
C LYS A 120 -11.30 12.48 20.90
N THR A 121 -10.55 13.29 21.63
CA THR A 121 -9.68 12.83 22.72
C THR A 121 -10.40 12.98 24.06
N ASP A 122 -10.03 12.16 25.04
CA ASP A 122 -10.47 12.34 26.43
C ASP A 122 -10.14 13.75 26.93
N SER A 123 -9.00 14.31 26.51
CA SER A 123 -8.56 15.67 26.77
C SER A 123 -9.53 16.75 26.25
N THR A 124 -10.27 16.49 25.16
CA THR A 124 -11.28 17.44 24.63
C THR A 124 -12.51 17.48 25.53
N LEU A 125 -12.94 16.30 26.01
CA LEU A 125 -14.07 16.19 26.94
C LEU A 125 -13.72 16.79 28.31
N GLU A 126 -12.50 16.57 28.77
CA GLU A 126 -11.99 17.13 30.02
C GLU A 126 -11.87 18.65 29.95
N GLU A 127 -11.35 19.22 28.86
CA GLU A 127 -11.30 20.67 28.63
C GLU A 127 -12.70 21.30 28.74
N GLN A 128 -13.68 20.70 28.06
CA GLN A 128 -15.07 21.19 28.09
C GLN A 128 -15.63 21.18 29.51
N ARG A 129 -15.39 20.10 30.26
CA ARG A 129 -15.83 19.97 31.66
C ARG A 129 -15.21 21.05 32.53
N LEU A 130 -13.88 21.17 32.55
CA LEU A 130 -13.20 22.15 33.41
C LEU A 130 -13.54 23.60 33.04
N THR A 131 -13.78 23.88 31.76
CA THR A 131 -14.25 25.20 31.29
C THR A 131 -15.63 25.53 31.85
N GLN A 132 -16.55 24.56 31.89
CA GLN A 132 -17.87 24.73 32.50
C GLN A 132 -17.78 25.00 34.01
N VAL A 133 -16.91 24.27 34.73
CA VAL A 133 -16.66 24.51 36.16
C VAL A 133 -16.16 25.93 36.40
N LEU A 134 -15.16 26.35 35.63
CA LEU A 134 -14.58 27.69 35.76
C LEU A 134 -15.63 28.78 35.49
N GLN A 135 -16.53 28.57 34.54
CA GLN A 135 -17.62 29.51 34.25
C GLN A 135 -18.62 29.61 35.42
N VAL A 136 -18.96 28.49 36.06
CA VAL A 136 -19.82 28.48 37.25
C VAL A 136 -19.13 29.18 38.41
N ILE A 137 -17.85 28.87 38.68
CA ILE A 137 -17.07 29.56 39.72
C ILE A 137 -17.00 31.07 39.46
N THR A 138 -16.79 31.49 38.20
CA THR A 138 -16.79 32.90 37.81
C THR A 138 -18.14 33.59 38.07
N THR A 139 -19.23 32.84 38.01
CA THR A 139 -20.58 33.34 38.32
C THR A 139 -20.81 33.40 39.83
N LEU A 140 -20.38 32.36 40.56
CA LEU A 140 -20.46 32.30 42.01
C LEU A 140 -19.62 33.41 42.66
N SER A 141 -18.44 33.74 42.13
CA SER A 141 -17.56 34.79 42.70
C SER A 141 -18.16 36.20 42.71
N GLN A 142 -19.28 36.42 42.02
CA GLN A 142 -20.01 37.69 42.01
C GLN A 142 -20.89 37.91 43.25
N HIS A 143 -21.00 36.91 44.13
CA HIS A 143 -21.86 36.92 45.31
C HIS A 143 -21.05 36.54 46.56
N ASP A 144 -21.47 37.03 47.73
CA ASP A 144 -20.87 36.59 49.00
C ASP A 144 -21.58 35.34 49.55
N TRP A 145 -20.82 34.24 49.64
CA TRP A 145 -21.28 32.96 50.16
C TRP A 145 -20.80 32.67 51.59
N SER A 146 -20.40 33.71 52.33
CA SER A 146 -19.84 33.59 53.69
C SER A 146 -20.69 32.75 54.65
N LEU A 147 -22.03 32.75 54.51
CA LEU A 147 -22.91 31.96 55.36
C LEU A 147 -22.86 30.45 55.08
N LEU A 148 -22.44 30.05 53.88
CA LEU A 148 -22.31 28.65 53.50
C LEU A 148 -20.95 28.06 53.85
N ARG A 149 -19.90 28.88 53.93
CA ARG A 149 -18.52 28.40 54.19
C ARG A 149 -18.46 27.60 55.49
N ASP A 150 -17.81 26.44 55.42
CA ASP A 150 -17.64 25.48 56.51
C ASP A 150 -18.95 24.92 57.13
N ASN A 151 -20.12 25.34 56.65
CA ASN A 151 -21.44 24.96 57.17
C ASN A 151 -22.19 24.00 56.26
N VAL A 152 -21.65 23.69 55.08
CA VAL A 152 -22.25 22.79 54.09
C VAL A 152 -21.32 21.62 53.78
N ASP A 153 -21.93 20.49 53.43
CA ASP A 153 -21.25 19.30 52.92
C ASP A 153 -21.71 19.02 51.49
N GLN A 154 -20.81 18.42 50.71
CA GLN A 154 -21.07 17.96 49.37
C GLN A 154 -20.95 16.44 49.32
N PRO A 155 -22.02 15.72 48.99
CA PRO A 155 -21.94 14.29 48.79
C PRO A 155 -20.98 13.96 47.63
N TYR A 156 -20.31 12.81 47.74
CA TYR A 156 -19.21 12.35 46.87
C TYR A 156 -19.51 12.39 45.35
N ALA A 157 -20.77 12.43 44.96
CA ALA A 157 -21.21 12.66 43.59
C ALA A 157 -22.19 13.85 43.52
N MET A 158 -21.89 14.81 42.64
CA MET A 158 -22.72 15.99 42.32
C MET A 158 -24.17 15.68 41.90
N THR A 159 -24.54 14.42 41.74
CA THR A 159 -25.94 14.00 41.57
C THR A 159 -26.89 14.45 42.68
N THR A 160 -26.36 14.95 43.81
CA THR A 160 -27.16 15.47 44.92
C THR A 160 -26.70 16.90 45.26
N PRO A 161 -27.63 17.86 45.43
CA PRO A 161 -27.32 19.22 45.87
C PRO A 161 -26.53 19.25 47.20
N ILE A 162 -25.74 20.30 47.43
CA ILE A 162 -25.09 20.49 48.74
C ILE A 162 -26.15 20.75 49.83
N ALA A 163 -25.84 20.33 51.05
CA ALA A 163 -26.73 20.45 52.20
C ALA A 163 -25.97 20.98 53.42
N PHE A 164 -26.69 21.55 54.39
CA PHE A 164 -26.07 21.97 55.64
C PHE A 164 -25.52 20.79 56.43
N ASN A 165 -24.42 21.03 57.13
CA ASN A 165 -23.79 20.09 58.05
C ASN A 165 -24.76 19.67 59.16
N ALA A 166 -24.68 18.41 59.58
CA ALA A 166 -25.47 17.91 60.69
C ALA A 166 -25.16 18.72 61.97
N GLY A 167 -26.19 19.31 62.58
CA GLY A 167 -26.07 20.14 63.79
C GLY A 167 -25.88 21.63 63.54
N TYR A 168 -25.75 22.08 62.28
CA TYR A 168 -25.84 23.51 61.95
C TYR A 168 -27.30 23.98 62.00
N THR A 169 -27.55 25.13 62.62
CA THR A 169 -28.88 25.79 62.64
C THR A 169 -28.83 26.99 61.69
N PRO A 170 -29.35 26.88 60.45
CA PRO A 170 -29.24 27.94 59.46
C PRO A 170 -30.14 29.13 59.78
N SER A 171 -29.71 30.32 59.37
CA SER A 171 -30.58 31.50 59.29
C SER A 171 -31.40 31.47 58.01
N GLU A 172 -32.50 32.26 57.95
CA GLU A 172 -33.27 32.41 56.71
C GLU A 172 -32.42 32.86 55.52
N GLU A 173 -31.40 33.70 55.77
CA GLU A 173 -30.48 34.18 54.73
C GLU A 173 -29.52 33.08 54.27
N ALA A 174 -29.04 32.22 55.19
CA ALA A 174 -28.24 31.05 54.83
C ALA A 174 -29.05 30.07 53.95
N GLU A 175 -30.32 29.84 54.27
CA GLU A 175 -31.21 28.99 53.46
C GLU A 175 -31.42 29.56 52.04
N ARG A 176 -31.56 30.89 51.91
CA ARG A 176 -31.64 31.55 50.60
C ARG A 176 -30.35 31.40 49.80
N GLN A 177 -29.19 31.57 50.44
CA GLN A 177 -27.89 31.35 49.79
C GLN A 177 -27.75 29.90 49.32
N LEU A 178 -28.11 28.91 50.16
CA LEU A 178 -28.02 27.50 49.78
C LEU A 178 -28.87 27.18 48.54
N LYS A 179 -30.09 27.73 48.48
CA LYS A 179 -30.97 27.56 47.32
C LYS A 179 -30.40 28.21 46.06
N ALA A 180 -29.84 29.42 46.18
CA ALA A 180 -29.22 30.13 45.05
C ALA A 180 -27.96 29.40 44.55
N TRP A 181 -27.12 28.91 45.46
CA TRP A 181 -25.97 28.08 45.13
C TRP A 181 -26.37 26.84 44.32
N ASN A 182 -27.29 26.05 44.87
CA ASN A 182 -27.73 24.80 44.24
C ASN A 182 -28.34 25.03 42.85
N ALA A 183 -29.08 26.14 42.66
CA ALA A 183 -29.61 26.52 41.35
C ALA A 183 -28.50 26.87 40.32
N LEU A 184 -27.43 27.53 40.75
CA LEU A 184 -26.29 27.88 39.87
C LEU A 184 -25.45 26.65 39.51
N THR A 185 -25.32 25.70 40.43
CA THR A 185 -24.49 24.50 40.22
C THR A 185 -25.23 23.33 39.58
N GLU A 186 -26.57 23.36 39.53
CA GLU A 186 -27.42 22.29 38.97
C GLU A 186 -26.99 21.86 37.56
N THR A 187 -26.56 22.82 36.73
CA THR A 187 -26.11 22.59 35.35
C THR A 187 -24.88 21.68 35.22
N LEU A 188 -24.12 21.51 36.31
CA LEU A 188 -22.92 20.66 36.35
C LEU A 188 -23.21 19.19 36.71
N ASN A 189 -24.41 18.90 37.25
CA ASN A 189 -24.75 17.59 37.83
C ASN A 189 -24.72 16.44 36.81
N ASP A 190 -25.03 16.71 35.55
CA ASP A 190 -25.06 15.71 34.47
C ASP A 190 -23.74 15.62 33.67
N HIS A 191 -22.83 16.58 33.84
CA HIS A 191 -21.73 16.78 32.90
C HIS A 191 -20.35 16.47 33.48
N ALA A 192 -20.20 16.50 34.82
CA ALA A 192 -18.87 16.50 35.42
C ALA A 192 -18.85 15.88 36.85
N PRO A 193 -18.77 14.53 36.97
CA PRO A 193 -18.90 13.83 38.24
C PRO A 193 -17.75 14.09 39.24
N VAL A 194 -16.63 14.64 38.79
CA VAL A 194 -15.43 14.92 39.60
C VAL A 194 -15.39 16.38 40.12
N VAL A 195 -16.43 17.18 39.84
CA VAL A 195 -16.42 18.64 40.11
C VAL A 195 -16.56 19.03 41.57
N GLY A 196 -17.04 18.11 42.42
CA GLY A 196 -17.00 18.31 43.87
C GLY A 196 -15.60 18.54 44.43
N LEU A 197 -14.55 18.09 43.71
CA LEU A 197 -13.15 18.37 44.05
C LEU A 197 -12.77 19.85 43.90
N TYR A 198 -13.56 20.66 43.20
CA TYR A 198 -13.24 22.07 42.96
C TYR A 198 -14.19 23.03 43.68
N LEU A 199 -15.50 22.74 43.72
CA LEU A 199 -16.49 23.70 44.25
C LEU A 199 -16.43 23.89 45.77
N LEU A 200 -16.31 22.81 46.55
CA LEU A 200 -16.18 22.92 48.01
C LEU A 200 -14.86 23.57 48.44
N PRO A 201 -13.68 23.14 47.91
CA PRO A 201 -12.42 23.81 48.24
C PRO A 201 -12.41 25.29 47.84
N TRP A 202 -13.10 25.65 46.75
CA TRP A 202 -13.28 27.05 46.35
C TRP A 202 -14.18 27.81 47.34
N LEU A 203 -15.34 27.25 47.71
CA LEU A 203 -16.26 27.88 48.68
C LEU A 203 -15.59 28.13 50.03
N ASN A 204 -14.89 27.11 50.55
CA ASN A 204 -14.20 27.16 51.84
C ASN A 204 -12.83 27.87 51.75
N GLN A 205 -12.42 28.32 50.56
CA GLN A 205 -11.16 29.03 50.32
C GLN A 205 -9.92 28.25 50.81
N THR A 206 -9.97 26.93 50.79
CA THR A 206 -8.87 26.06 51.25
C THR A 206 -7.75 25.97 50.21
N GLU A 207 -8.05 26.26 48.94
CA GLU A 207 -7.13 26.20 47.81
C GLU A 207 -7.40 27.32 46.79
N ASN A 208 -6.40 27.66 45.97
CA ASN A 208 -6.58 28.60 44.85
C ASN A 208 -7.15 27.89 43.62
N VAL A 209 -8.37 27.38 43.76
CA VAL A 209 -9.05 26.56 42.75
C VAL A 209 -9.16 27.27 41.39
N GLU A 210 -9.45 28.56 41.37
CA GLU A 210 -9.56 29.33 40.12
C GLU A 210 -8.24 29.35 39.33
N ALA A 211 -7.11 29.56 40.01
CA ALA A 211 -5.82 29.55 39.36
C ALA A 211 -5.47 28.15 38.84
N THR A 212 -5.76 27.10 39.61
CA THR A 212 -5.56 25.70 39.21
C THR A 212 -6.39 25.36 37.97
N LEU A 213 -7.69 25.63 37.98
CA LEU A 213 -8.57 25.37 36.85
C LEU A 213 -8.18 26.16 35.60
N ARG A 214 -7.82 27.45 35.75
CA ARG A 214 -7.34 28.26 34.62
C ARG A 214 -6.08 27.67 33.99
N LYS A 215 -5.16 27.16 34.82
CA LYS A 215 -3.95 26.51 34.36
C LYS A 215 -4.28 25.20 33.63
N GLU A 216 -5.08 24.32 34.23
CA GLU A 216 -5.47 23.03 33.64
C GLU A 216 -6.21 23.20 32.30
N VAL A 217 -7.18 24.12 32.23
CA VAL A 217 -7.90 24.44 30.98
C VAL A 217 -6.92 24.95 29.92
N SER A 218 -5.98 25.84 30.29
CA SER A 218 -4.96 26.36 29.37
C SER A 218 -4.03 25.25 28.85
N GLU A 219 -3.62 24.32 29.71
CA GLU A 219 -2.77 23.18 29.33
C GLU A 219 -3.51 22.21 28.39
N LEU A 220 -4.79 21.91 28.68
CA LEU A 220 -5.64 21.08 27.83
C LEU A 220 -5.92 21.73 26.48
N GLN A 221 -6.21 23.03 26.45
CA GLN A 221 -6.36 23.81 25.22
C GLN A 221 -5.11 23.74 24.34
N GLN A 222 -3.93 23.92 24.95
CA GLN A 222 -2.67 23.81 24.23
C GLN A 222 -2.44 22.39 23.70
N HIS A 223 -2.74 21.38 24.51
CA HIS A 223 -2.64 19.98 24.09
C HIS A 223 -3.57 19.67 22.91
N ASN A 224 -4.86 20.04 23.00
CA ASN A 224 -5.85 19.81 21.96
C ASN A 224 -5.51 20.58 20.67
N ALA A 225 -4.97 21.80 20.78
CA ALA A 225 -4.47 22.56 19.63
C ALA A 225 -3.28 21.85 18.94
N ASN A 226 -2.36 21.26 19.71
CA ASN A 226 -1.23 20.49 19.17
C ASN A 226 -1.72 19.22 18.46
N VAL A 227 -2.66 18.47 19.07
CA VAL A 227 -3.26 17.27 18.46
C VAL A 227 -3.96 17.63 17.15
N LEU A 228 -4.76 18.71 17.12
CA LEU A 228 -5.43 19.18 15.91
C LEU A 228 -4.42 19.60 14.83
N THR A 229 -3.33 20.26 15.21
CA THR A 229 -2.28 20.67 14.28
C THR A 229 -1.59 19.45 13.67
N GLN A 230 -1.24 18.45 14.48
CA GLN A 230 -0.65 17.21 14.02
C GLN A 230 -1.60 16.43 13.11
N PHE A 231 -2.88 16.35 13.48
CA PHE A 231 -3.92 15.72 12.66
C PHE A 231 -4.03 16.38 11.27
N LYS A 232 -4.14 17.71 11.21
CA LYS A 232 -4.19 18.46 9.95
C LYS A 232 -2.91 18.26 9.13
N HIS A 233 -1.75 18.21 9.77
CA HIS A 233 -0.49 17.93 9.10
C HIS A 233 -0.51 16.55 8.44
N GLN A 234 -0.93 15.51 9.17
CA GLN A 234 -1.05 14.14 8.65
C GLN A 234 -2.09 14.04 7.52
N GLN A 235 -3.24 14.73 7.63
CA GLN A 235 -4.22 14.80 6.54
C GLN A 235 -3.60 15.39 5.27
N ASN A 236 -2.92 16.53 5.39
CA ASN A 236 -2.29 17.20 4.25
C ASN A 236 -1.19 16.35 3.63
N GLU A 237 -0.36 15.70 4.46
CA GLU A 237 0.67 14.78 4.00
C GLU A 237 0.06 13.58 3.25
N GLY A 238 -1.00 12.98 3.81
CA GLY A 238 -1.73 11.87 3.17
C GLY A 238 -2.33 12.25 1.81
N ILE A 239 -2.90 13.46 1.70
CA ILE A 239 -3.40 14.01 0.44
C ILE A 239 -2.25 14.18 -0.56
N GLN A 240 -1.16 14.85 -0.17
CA GLN A 240 -0.01 15.10 -1.05
C GLN A 240 0.63 13.81 -1.57
N ILE A 241 0.85 12.83 -0.71
CA ILE A 241 1.42 11.53 -1.12
C ILE A 241 0.45 10.83 -2.09
N THR A 242 -0.86 10.90 -1.84
CA THR A 242 -1.86 10.29 -2.72
C THR A 242 -1.92 10.98 -4.09
N GLU A 243 -1.89 12.30 -4.13
CA GLU A 243 -1.84 13.09 -5.37
C GLU A 243 -0.56 12.81 -6.18
N GLN A 244 0.58 12.72 -5.50
CA GLN A 244 1.85 12.36 -6.11
C GLN A 244 1.80 10.94 -6.69
N TYR A 245 1.28 9.97 -5.93
CA TYR A 245 1.12 8.59 -6.40
C TYR A 245 0.19 8.50 -7.62
N ILE A 246 -0.93 9.23 -7.64
CA ILE A 246 -1.83 9.33 -8.81
C ILE A 246 -1.09 9.93 -10.02
N THR A 247 -0.28 10.96 -9.80
CA THR A 247 0.52 11.60 -10.86
C THR A 247 1.52 10.63 -11.45
N ASP A 248 2.22 9.86 -10.61
CA ASP A 248 3.18 8.86 -11.05
C ASP A 248 2.50 7.70 -11.79
N LEU A 249 1.33 7.25 -11.32
CA LEU A 249 0.50 6.27 -12.05
C LEU A 249 0.10 6.79 -13.44
N LYS A 250 -0.40 8.03 -13.55
CA LYS A 250 -0.78 8.64 -14.83
C LYS A 250 0.42 8.76 -15.78
N ARG A 251 1.58 9.16 -15.28
CA ARG A 251 2.81 9.27 -16.07
C ARG A 251 3.28 7.90 -16.56
N ALA A 252 3.25 6.88 -15.71
CA ALA A 252 3.62 5.52 -16.09
C ALA A 252 2.66 4.94 -17.12
N GLN A 253 1.35 5.15 -16.94
CA GLN A 253 0.32 4.69 -17.86
C GLN A 253 0.57 5.17 -19.31
N GLN A 254 1.03 6.40 -19.51
CA GLN A 254 1.33 6.94 -20.85
C GLN A 254 2.39 6.13 -21.62
N ASN A 255 3.29 5.46 -20.91
CA ASN A 255 4.38 4.68 -21.50
C ASN A 255 4.25 3.17 -21.21
N ALA A 256 3.16 2.75 -20.57
CA ALA A 256 3.03 1.40 -20.03
C ALA A 256 2.95 0.30 -21.09
N GLN A 257 2.62 0.65 -22.33
CA GLN A 257 2.36 -0.28 -23.43
C GLN A 257 3.62 -0.63 -24.23
N ASP A 258 4.73 0.06 -23.98
CA ASP A 258 6.02 -0.16 -24.65
C ASP A 258 6.82 -1.23 -23.90
N TRP A 259 6.52 -2.49 -24.20
CA TRP A 259 7.17 -3.66 -23.61
C TRP A 259 7.18 -4.82 -24.60
N SER A 260 8.16 -5.70 -24.43
CA SER A 260 8.18 -7.03 -25.06
C SER A 260 8.57 -8.09 -24.03
N ILE A 261 7.96 -9.27 -24.11
CA ILE A 261 8.28 -10.39 -23.23
C ILE A 261 8.83 -11.52 -24.07
N THR A 262 10.01 -12.01 -23.71
CA THR A 262 10.60 -13.21 -24.28
C THR A 262 10.53 -14.36 -23.29
N GLN A 263 9.84 -15.43 -23.65
CA GLN A 263 9.85 -16.68 -22.91
C GLN A 263 11.05 -17.53 -23.35
N VAL A 264 11.80 -18.05 -22.38
CA VAL A 264 13.02 -18.84 -22.62
C VAL A 264 12.90 -20.20 -21.96
N PHE A 265 13.20 -21.25 -22.72
CA PHE A 265 13.27 -22.63 -22.23
C PHE A 265 14.69 -23.15 -22.44
N ILE A 266 15.25 -23.78 -21.42
CA ILE A 266 16.64 -24.27 -21.43
C ILE A 266 16.63 -25.75 -21.11
N TRP A 267 17.12 -26.57 -22.04
CA TRP A 267 17.36 -27.99 -21.83
C TRP A 267 18.84 -28.26 -21.62
N SER A 268 19.14 -29.09 -20.63
CA SER A 268 20.47 -29.64 -20.43
C SER A 268 20.65 -30.92 -21.23
N LEU A 269 21.78 -31.04 -21.92
CA LEU A 269 22.18 -32.21 -22.70
C LEU A 269 23.21 -33.09 -21.99
N VAL A 270 23.43 -32.88 -20.69
CA VAL A 270 24.36 -33.68 -19.87
C VAL A 270 24.10 -35.18 -20.00
N ASN A 271 22.82 -35.58 -20.10
CA ASN A 271 22.46 -36.91 -20.56
C ASN A 271 22.16 -36.87 -22.08
N PRO A 272 22.99 -37.50 -22.92
CA PRO A 272 22.83 -37.51 -24.37
C PRO A 272 21.70 -38.40 -24.89
N GLU A 273 20.97 -39.12 -24.04
CA GLU A 273 19.76 -39.86 -24.43
C GLU A 273 18.49 -39.19 -23.91
N LYS A 274 18.59 -38.41 -22.83
CA LYS A 274 17.44 -37.78 -22.16
C LYS A 274 17.73 -36.32 -21.82
N PRO A 275 17.56 -35.38 -22.78
CA PRO A 275 17.59 -33.96 -22.46
C PRO A 275 16.56 -33.63 -21.38
N VAL A 276 16.92 -32.77 -20.44
CA VAL A 276 16.04 -32.37 -19.34
C VAL A 276 15.82 -30.87 -19.39
N LEU A 277 14.56 -30.44 -19.38
CA LEU A 277 14.21 -29.03 -19.22
C LEU A 277 14.64 -28.58 -17.81
N THR A 278 15.63 -27.70 -17.73
CA THR A 278 16.17 -27.22 -16.45
C THR A 278 15.59 -25.88 -16.05
N HIS A 279 15.30 -25.00 -17.02
CA HIS A 279 14.78 -23.66 -16.74
C HIS A 279 13.68 -23.25 -17.71
N VAL A 280 12.72 -22.52 -17.15
CA VAL A 280 11.76 -21.68 -17.87
C VAL A 280 11.88 -20.29 -17.27
N LEU A 281 12.19 -19.31 -18.12
CA LEU A 281 12.42 -17.92 -17.74
C LEU A 281 11.56 -16.99 -18.60
N TYR A 282 11.34 -15.78 -18.10
CA TYR A 282 10.69 -14.70 -18.81
C TYR A 282 11.58 -13.46 -18.73
N ASN A 283 11.97 -12.91 -19.87
CA ASN A 283 12.69 -11.65 -19.94
C ASN A 283 11.73 -10.57 -20.39
N LEU A 284 11.66 -9.47 -19.65
CA LEU A 284 10.96 -8.26 -20.05
C LEU A 284 11.99 -7.32 -20.67
N GLU A 285 11.64 -6.70 -21.79
CA GLU A 285 12.41 -5.63 -22.39
C GLU A 285 11.49 -4.41 -22.57
N ASP A 286 11.88 -3.30 -21.95
CA ASP A 286 11.19 -2.02 -22.00
C ASP A 286 12.20 -0.86 -22.14
N LYS A 287 11.74 0.39 -21.97
CA LYS A 287 12.61 1.58 -22.06
C LYS A 287 13.76 1.60 -21.06
N GLN A 288 13.69 0.84 -19.98
CA GLN A 288 14.72 0.77 -18.93
C GLN A 288 15.77 -0.31 -19.24
N GLY A 289 15.49 -1.19 -20.20
CA GLY A 289 16.38 -2.24 -20.66
C GLY A 289 15.74 -3.62 -20.53
N ARG A 290 16.60 -4.66 -20.51
CA ARG A 290 16.18 -6.05 -20.35
C ARG A 290 16.35 -6.50 -18.90
N GLU A 291 15.30 -7.07 -18.33
CA GLU A 291 15.24 -7.52 -16.94
C GLU A 291 14.63 -8.92 -16.82
N ASP A 292 15.01 -9.66 -15.76
CA ASP A 292 14.40 -10.94 -15.44
C ASP A 292 13.00 -10.72 -14.84
N PHE A 293 11.99 -11.12 -15.60
CA PHE A 293 10.58 -10.95 -15.28
C PHE A 293 9.95 -12.22 -14.69
N THR A 294 10.75 -13.29 -14.53
CA THR A 294 10.27 -14.61 -14.08
C THR A 294 9.56 -14.54 -12.73
N ALA A 295 10.11 -13.80 -11.77
CA ALA A 295 9.52 -13.65 -10.44
C ALA A 295 8.16 -12.95 -10.48
N MET A 296 7.98 -11.96 -11.36
CA MET A 296 6.70 -11.25 -11.51
C MET A 296 5.64 -12.15 -12.15
N MET A 297 6.03 -12.95 -13.15
CA MET A 297 5.15 -13.95 -13.76
C MET A 297 4.71 -15.01 -12.73
N GLU A 298 5.62 -15.54 -11.91
CA GLU A 298 5.26 -16.46 -10.83
C GLU A 298 4.33 -15.82 -9.79
N LYS A 299 4.57 -14.55 -9.44
CA LYS A 299 3.77 -13.83 -8.45
C LYS A 299 2.30 -13.70 -8.86
N THR A 300 2.00 -13.54 -10.15
CA THR A 300 0.63 -13.33 -10.63
C THR A 300 -0.03 -14.57 -11.22
N LEU A 301 0.74 -15.45 -11.87
CA LEU A 301 0.26 -16.65 -12.54
C LEU A 301 0.56 -17.95 -11.78
N GLY A 302 1.27 -17.85 -10.66
CA GLY A 302 1.71 -18.98 -9.85
C GLY A 302 2.91 -19.73 -10.44
N ARG A 303 3.45 -20.68 -9.68
CA ARG A 303 4.58 -21.53 -10.10
C ARG A 303 4.31 -22.32 -11.40
N SER A 304 3.04 -22.55 -11.73
CA SER A 304 2.64 -23.19 -12.98
C SER A 304 3.11 -22.44 -14.23
N ALA A 305 3.34 -21.13 -14.14
CA ALA A 305 3.94 -20.36 -15.22
C ALA A 305 5.32 -20.90 -15.63
N ARG A 306 6.03 -21.60 -14.73
CA ARG A 306 7.27 -22.30 -15.06
C ARG A 306 7.07 -23.80 -15.25
N THR A 307 6.45 -24.46 -14.28
CA THR A 307 6.39 -25.94 -14.27
C THR A 307 5.54 -26.50 -15.40
N ASN A 308 4.54 -25.73 -15.87
CA ASN A 308 3.58 -26.16 -16.89
C ASN A 308 3.71 -25.34 -18.18
N ALA A 309 4.79 -24.58 -18.35
CA ALA A 309 4.94 -23.62 -19.45
C ALA A 309 4.87 -24.26 -20.85
N VAL A 310 5.50 -25.44 -21.02
CA VAL A 310 5.42 -26.20 -22.29
C VAL A 310 3.99 -26.66 -22.55
N ALA A 311 3.29 -27.11 -21.50
CA ALA A 311 1.89 -27.49 -21.61
C ALA A 311 0.98 -26.30 -21.92
N TRP A 312 1.29 -25.12 -21.38
CA TRP A 312 0.58 -23.89 -21.70
C TRP A 312 0.77 -23.47 -23.15
N ALA A 313 1.99 -23.60 -23.68
CA ALA A 313 2.28 -23.37 -25.09
C ALA A 313 1.49 -24.33 -25.99
N TYR A 314 1.49 -25.63 -25.68
CA TYR A 314 0.72 -26.64 -26.42
C TYR A 314 -0.79 -26.37 -26.40
N GLN A 315 -1.33 -25.97 -25.23
CA GLN A 315 -2.76 -25.74 -25.03
C GLN A 315 -3.23 -24.35 -25.48
N GLY A 316 -2.34 -23.48 -25.97
CA GLY A 316 -2.68 -22.08 -26.28
C GLY A 316 -3.15 -21.29 -25.05
N LYS A 317 -2.70 -21.65 -23.84
CA LYS A 317 -3.19 -21.04 -22.60
C LYS A 317 -2.81 -19.58 -22.44
N LEU A 318 -1.71 -19.15 -23.05
CA LEU A 318 -1.24 -17.76 -23.01
C LEU A 318 -2.24 -16.80 -23.66
N GLU A 319 -3.11 -17.29 -24.55
CA GLU A 319 -4.17 -16.53 -25.20
C GLU A 319 -5.49 -16.50 -24.39
N THR A 320 -5.54 -17.16 -23.23
CA THR A 320 -6.76 -17.18 -22.41
C THR A 320 -6.91 -15.89 -21.59
N PRO A 321 -8.13 -15.41 -21.34
CA PRO A 321 -8.36 -14.19 -20.58
C PRO A 321 -7.70 -14.17 -19.19
N GLN A 322 -7.69 -15.33 -18.51
CA GLN A 322 -7.07 -15.44 -17.19
C GLN A 322 -5.56 -15.19 -17.24
N ILE A 323 -4.86 -15.77 -18.22
CA ILE A 323 -3.41 -15.61 -18.34
C ILE A 323 -3.05 -14.22 -18.86
N ILE A 324 -3.80 -13.70 -19.84
CA ILE A 324 -3.69 -12.31 -20.32
C ILE A 324 -3.78 -11.33 -19.16
N ASN A 325 -4.82 -11.45 -18.32
CA ASN A 325 -4.99 -10.58 -17.16
C ASN A 325 -3.85 -10.71 -16.16
N GLY A 326 -3.34 -11.92 -15.94
CA GLY A 326 -2.21 -12.16 -15.03
C GLY A 326 -0.88 -11.60 -15.55
N ILE A 327 -0.64 -11.61 -16.86
CA ILE A 327 0.52 -10.93 -17.47
C ILE A 327 0.37 -9.42 -17.34
N ALA A 328 -0.81 -8.86 -17.64
CA ALA A 328 -1.09 -7.43 -17.46
C ALA A 328 -0.88 -6.99 -16.01
N LYS A 329 -1.34 -7.80 -15.05
CA LYS A 329 -1.12 -7.56 -13.62
C LYS A 329 0.35 -7.60 -13.24
N ALA A 330 1.14 -8.52 -13.82
CA ALA A 330 2.58 -8.60 -13.59
C ALA A 330 3.29 -7.34 -14.09
N LEU A 331 2.95 -6.88 -15.29
CA LEU A 331 3.48 -5.65 -15.88
C LEU A 331 3.14 -4.44 -15.01
N PHE A 332 1.89 -4.31 -14.57
CA PHE A 332 1.47 -3.24 -13.66
C PHE A 332 2.29 -3.25 -12.37
N TYR A 333 2.47 -4.40 -11.72
CA TYR A 333 3.25 -4.49 -10.49
C TYR A 333 4.73 -4.19 -10.69
N TYR A 334 5.31 -4.63 -11.80
CA TYR A 334 6.69 -4.31 -12.14
C TYR A 334 6.88 -2.81 -12.40
N GLN A 335 6.05 -2.20 -13.24
CA GLN A 335 6.17 -0.78 -13.60
C GLN A 335 5.91 0.16 -12.41
N THR A 336 5.15 -0.29 -11.40
CA THR A 336 4.79 0.52 -10.23
C THR A 336 5.53 0.11 -8.95
N GLN A 337 6.50 -0.81 -9.01
CA GLN A 337 7.16 -1.37 -7.83
C GLN A 337 7.96 -0.35 -7.02
N SER A 338 8.48 0.69 -7.67
CA SER A 338 9.28 1.75 -7.05
C SER A 338 8.44 2.90 -6.49
N PHE A 339 7.12 2.89 -6.71
CA PHE A 339 6.28 4.02 -6.33
C PHE A 339 6.00 4.01 -4.84
N GLN A 340 6.12 5.17 -4.21
CA GLN A 340 5.69 5.35 -2.82
C GLN A 340 4.17 5.31 -2.74
N LYS A 341 3.64 4.20 -2.23
CA LYS A 341 2.20 4.04 -2.02
C LYS A 341 1.77 4.78 -0.74
N PRO A 342 0.61 5.45 -0.73
CA PRO A 342 0.08 6.03 0.50
C PRO A 342 -0.20 4.93 1.53
N ASP A 343 0.30 5.09 2.75
CA ASP A 343 0.06 4.17 3.86
C ASP A 343 -1.26 4.50 4.55
N ILE A 344 -2.35 4.00 3.99
CA ILE A 344 -3.72 4.28 4.46
C ILE A 344 -3.91 3.86 5.93
N ALA A 345 -3.15 2.87 6.41
CA ALA A 345 -3.26 2.40 7.80
C ALA A 345 -2.78 3.44 8.82
N ARG A 346 -1.85 4.33 8.45
CA ARG A 346 -1.40 5.44 9.32
C ARG A 346 -2.45 6.52 9.52
N TYR A 347 -3.49 6.52 8.69
CA TYR A 347 -4.54 7.51 8.67
C TYR A 347 -5.91 6.91 9.05
N GLN A 348 -5.91 5.73 9.66
CA GLN A 348 -7.10 5.19 10.33
C GLN A 348 -7.33 6.01 11.61
N TYR A 349 -8.27 6.94 11.51
CA TYR A 349 -8.83 7.67 12.63
C TYR A 349 -10.16 7.05 13.04
#